data_AF-A0A6N9DZ83-F1
#
_entry.id   AF-A0A6N9DZ83-F1
#
_cell.length_a   1.000
_cell.length_b   1.000
_cell.length_c   1.000
_cell.angle_alpha   90.00
_cell.angle_beta   90.00
_cell.angle_gamma   90.00
#
_symmetry.space_group_name_H-M   'P 1'
#
loop_
_entity.id
_entity.type
_entity.pdbx_description
1 polymer ?
#
loop_
_entity_poly.entity_id
_entity_poly.type
_entity_poly.pdbx_seq_one_letter_code
_entity_poly.pdbx_strand_id
1 'polypeptide(L)'
;MVTPNYLRAKIREALRLGETPQRTAVAFALGVFIAFTPTYGLHTASAVFLAWALRLNFPAIMAGSLINNPWTVVPILGATMWTGFFLLGIRDIPDVSWSHLSITTLYETVRPFILPFTLGALALSILGALLAYPLALFVIVRYRKQVRSSE
;
A
#
# COMPACT_ATOMS: atom_id res chain seq x y z
N MET A 1 32.56 8.60 -19.43
CA MET A 1 32.47 9.49 -18.25
C MET A 1 31.02 9.89 -18.05
N VAL A 2 30.43 9.58 -16.89
CA VAL A 2 29.05 9.99 -16.56
C VAL A 2 29.12 11.40 -15.95
N THR A 3 28.63 12.41 -16.67
CA THR A 3 28.63 13.81 -16.22
C THR A 3 27.54 14.04 -15.15
N PRO A 4 27.74 14.92 -14.16
CA PRO A 4 26.75 15.20 -13.12
C PRO A 4 25.36 15.60 -13.67
N ASN A 5 25.32 16.28 -14.82
CA ASN A 5 24.07 16.66 -15.48
C ASN A 5 23.29 15.47 -16.07
N TYR A 6 23.98 14.42 -16.54
CA TYR A 6 23.35 13.19 -17.02
C TYR A 6 22.71 12.42 -15.86
N LEU A 7 23.41 12.33 -14.72
CA LEU A 7 22.85 11.75 -13.48
C LEU A 7 21.62 12.52 -13.01
N ARG A 8 21.69 13.86 -12.99
CA ARG A 8 20.54 14.71 -12.63
C ARG A 8 19.35 14.52 -13.56
N ALA A 9 19.58 14.41 -14.87
CA ALA A 9 18.52 14.15 -15.85
C ALA A 9 17.89 12.77 -15.65
N LYS A 10 18.71 11.71 -15.50
CA LYS A 10 18.27 10.34 -15.20
C LYS A 10 17.50 10.26 -13.88
N ILE A 11 17.95 10.96 -12.83
CA ILE A 11 17.25 11.02 -11.54
C ILE A 11 15.92 11.76 -11.70
N ARG A 12 15.89 12.90 -12.38
CA ARG A 12 14.65 13.67 -12.62
C ARG A 12 13.62 12.88 -13.44
N GLU A 13 14.10 12.12 -14.42
CA GLU A 13 13.31 11.19 -15.23
C GLU A 13 12.82 9.99 -14.41
N ALA A 14 13.70 9.36 -13.62
CA ALA A 14 13.34 8.24 -12.73
C ALA A 14 12.34 8.66 -11.63
N LEU A 15 12.51 9.87 -11.10
CA LEU A 15 11.59 10.49 -10.13
C LEU A 15 10.31 11.04 -10.79
N ARG A 16 10.24 11.03 -12.13
CA ARG A 16 9.14 11.54 -12.94
C ARG A 16 8.61 12.89 -12.46
N LEU A 17 9.52 13.83 -12.18
CA LEU A 17 9.19 15.15 -11.61
C LEU A 17 8.27 16.01 -12.50
N GLY A 18 8.01 15.61 -13.75
CA GLY A 18 7.10 16.26 -14.69
C GLY A 18 5.74 15.57 -14.89
N GLU A 19 5.40 14.50 -14.17
CA GLU A 19 4.08 13.86 -14.31
C GLU A 19 2.94 14.76 -13.87
N THR A 20 1.76 14.61 -14.48
CA THR A 20 0.56 15.33 -14.06
C THR A 20 0.18 14.95 -12.62
N PRO A 21 -0.39 15.88 -11.83
CA PRO A 21 -0.83 15.59 -10.45
C PRO A 21 -1.71 14.36 -10.35
N GLN A 22 -2.57 14.14 -11.35
CA GLN A 22 -3.48 13.00 -11.44
C GLN A 22 -2.73 11.68 -11.56
N ARG A 23 -1.71 11.57 -12.43
CA ARG A 23 -0.94 10.33 -12.56
C ARG A 23 -0.15 10.02 -11.30
N THR A 24 0.43 11.03 -10.67
CA THR A 24 1.13 10.87 -9.38
C THR A 24 0.16 10.44 -8.27
N ALA A 25 -1.04 10.99 -8.22
CA ALA A 25 -2.08 10.58 -7.27
C ALA A 25 -2.58 9.15 -7.50
N VAL A 26 -2.77 8.73 -8.76
CA VAL A 26 -3.10 7.32 -9.10
C VAL A 26 -1.97 6.39 -8.63
N ALA A 27 -0.72 6.75 -8.91
CA ALA A 27 0.43 5.97 -8.48
C ALA A 27 0.46 5.78 -6.96
N PHE A 28 0.29 6.87 -6.21
CA PHE A 28 0.20 6.83 -4.76
C PHE A 28 -0.96 5.97 -4.27
N ALA A 29 -2.16 6.14 -4.82
CA ALA A 29 -3.34 5.37 -4.44
C ALA A 29 -3.18 3.86 -4.70
N LEU A 30 -2.53 3.47 -5.80
CA LEU A 30 -2.16 2.06 -6.05
C LEU A 30 -1.11 1.54 -5.07
N GLY A 31 -0.21 2.41 -4.62
CA GLY A 31 0.69 2.09 -3.52
C GLY A 31 -0.08 1.79 -2.24
N VAL A 32 -1.03 2.66 -1.87
CA VAL A 32 -1.91 2.45 -0.72
C VAL A 32 -2.72 1.17 -0.86
N PHE A 33 -3.26 0.89 -2.06
CA PHE A 33 -3.93 -0.38 -2.34
C PHE A 33 -3.04 -1.58 -1.97
N ILE A 34 -1.79 -1.59 -2.47
CA ILE A 34 -0.81 -2.64 -2.16
C ILE A 34 -0.51 -2.73 -0.66
N ALA A 35 -0.45 -1.61 0.05
CA ALA A 35 -0.16 -1.60 1.48
C ALA A 35 -1.14 -2.46 2.31
N PHE A 36 -2.38 -2.60 1.85
CA PHE A 36 -3.40 -3.40 2.53
C PHE A 36 -3.63 -4.78 1.92
N THR A 37 -2.96 -5.16 0.82
CA THR A 37 -3.19 -6.49 0.20
C THR A 37 -2.69 -7.62 1.10
N PRO A 38 -3.32 -8.81 1.05
CA PRO A 38 -2.93 -9.95 1.89
C PRO A 38 -1.60 -10.60 1.43
N THR A 39 -0.89 -10.01 0.48
CA THR A 39 0.32 -10.53 -0.15
C THR A 39 1.61 -10.08 0.56
N TYR A 40 1.69 -10.34 1.87
CA TYR A 40 2.85 -9.98 2.68
C TYR A 40 4.15 -10.59 2.12
N GLY A 41 5.21 -9.78 2.08
CA GLY A 41 6.48 -10.12 1.42
C GLY A 41 6.52 -9.84 -0.08
N LEU A 42 5.37 -9.72 -0.75
CA LEU A 42 5.30 -9.40 -2.19
C LEU A 42 4.96 -7.93 -2.48
N HIS A 43 4.66 -7.11 -1.48
CA HIS A 43 4.26 -5.70 -1.66
C HIS A 43 5.24 -4.90 -2.52
N THR A 44 6.55 -4.97 -2.23
CA THR A 44 7.57 -4.26 -3.02
C THR A 44 7.60 -4.75 -4.45
N ALA A 45 7.51 -6.06 -4.67
CA ALA A 45 7.46 -6.63 -6.01
C ALA A 45 6.20 -6.19 -6.77
N SER A 46 5.04 -6.17 -6.12
CA SER A 46 3.79 -5.66 -6.67
C SER A 46 3.87 -4.17 -7.02
N ALA A 47 4.46 -3.35 -6.15
CA ALA A 47 4.67 -1.93 -6.39
C ALA A 47 5.60 -1.69 -7.58
N VAL A 48 6.74 -2.37 -7.65
CA VAL A 48 7.68 -2.31 -8.78
C VAL A 48 6.99 -2.76 -10.07
N PHE A 49 6.28 -3.88 -10.03
CA PHE A 49 5.58 -4.43 -11.19
C PHE A 49 4.51 -3.47 -11.71
N LEU A 50 3.64 -2.94 -10.85
CA LEU A 50 2.61 -1.98 -11.27
C LEU A 50 3.21 -0.65 -11.73
N ALA A 51 4.29 -0.18 -11.08
CA ALA A 51 5.01 1.02 -11.52
C ALA A 51 5.52 0.88 -12.94
N TRP A 52 6.13 -0.27 -13.25
CA TRP A 52 6.67 -0.59 -14.56
C TRP A 52 5.55 -0.81 -15.59
N ALA A 53 4.61 -1.70 -15.30
CA ALA A 53 3.55 -2.12 -16.22
C ALA A 53 2.64 -0.95 -16.64
N LEU A 54 2.26 -0.10 -15.69
CA LEU A 54 1.38 1.05 -15.92
C LEU A 54 2.15 2.35 -16.20
N ARG A 55 3.49 2.28 -16.23
CA ARG A 55 4.39 3.43 -16.39
C ARG A 55 4.01 4.56 -15.43
N LEU A 56 3.97 4.27 -14.13
CA LEU A 56 3.59 5.21 -13.08
C LEU A 56 4.83 5.85 -12.43
N ASN A 57 4.62 6.94 -11.68
CA ASN A 57 5.63 7.54 -10.82
C ASN A 57 6.06 6.54 -9.73
N PHE A 58 7.27 5.98 -9.90
CA PHE A 58 7.83 4.96 -9.01
C PHE A 58 7.97 5.45 -7.56
N PRO A 59 8.51 6.65 -7.28
CA PRO A 59 8.50 7.19 -5.92
C PRO A 59 7.11 7.29 -5.30
N ALA A 60 6.10 7.73 -6.07
CA ALA A 60 4.75 7.92 -5.54
C ALA A 60 4.08 6.60 -5.16
N ILE A 61 4.16 5.57 -6.01
CA ILE A 61 3.61 4.25 -5.68
C ILE A 61 4.37 3.58 -4.52
N MET A 62 5.69 3.75 -4.44
CA MET A 62 6.46 3.26 -3.30
C MET A 62 6.10 3.99 -2.00
N ALA A 63 5.91 5.32 -2.05
CA ALA A 63 5.47 6.09 -0.89
C ALA A 63 4.10 5.63 -0.39
N GLY A 64 3.17 5.32 -1.30
CA GLY A 64 1.88 4.74 -0.93
C GLY A 64 2.01 3.34 -0.33
N SER A 65 2.86 2.46 -0.88
CA SER A 65 3.02 1.10 -0.36
C SER A 65 3.67 1.07 1.03
N LEU A 66 4.57 2.02 1.30
CA LEU A 66 5.23 2.17 2.61
C LEU A 66 4.31 2.69 3.72
N ILE A 67 3.03 2.95 3.44
CA ILE A 67 2.02 3.09 4.49
C ILE A 67 1.98 1.83 5.35
N ASN A 68 2.23 0.64 4.78
CA ASN A 68 2.50 -0.56 5.54
C ASN A 68 4.01 -0.68 5.80
N ASN A 69 4.40 -0.39 7.03
CA ASN A 69 5.79 -0.39 7.51
C ASN A 69 5.83 -0.96 8.95
N PRO A 70 7.02 -1.18 9.54
CA PRO A 70 7.14 -1.80 10.87
C PRO A 70 6.31 -1.13 11.98
N TRP A 71 6.06 0.18 11.87
CA TRP A 71 5.29 0.93 12.87
C TRP A 71 3.78 0.85 12.64
N THR A 72 3.33 0.60 11.40
CA THR A 72 1.91 0.60 11.03
C THR A 72 1.35 -0.80 10.76
N VAL A 73 2.21 -1.81 10.58
CA VAL A 73 1.78 -3.17 10.23
C VAL A 73 0.85 -3.78 11.28
N VAL A 74 1.13 -3.57 12.57
CA VAL A 74 0.32 -4.11 13.67
C VAL A 74 -1.11 -3.54 13.66
N PRO A 75 -1.33 -2.20 13.66
CA PRO A 75 -2.69 -1.67 13.56
C PRO A 75 -3.37 -2.01 12.22
N ILE A 76 -2.62 -2.11 11.11
CA ILE A 76 -3.17 -2.55 9.82
C ILE A 76 -3.69 -3.99 9.91
N LEU A 77 -2.91 -4.92 10.47
CA LEU A 77 -3.33 -6.31 10.66
C LEU A 77 -4.59 -6.40 11.54
N GLY A 78 -4.61 -5.64 12.64
CA GLY A 78 -5.78 -5.56 13.52
C GLY A 78 -7.03 -5.05 12.80
N ALA A 79 -6.90 -3.93 12.07
CA ALA A 79 -8.00 -3.36 11.29
C ALA A 79 -8.48 -4.32 10.18
N THR A 80 -7.57 -4.98 9.49
CA THR A 80 -7.86 -5.98 8.46
C THR A 80 -8.66 -7.14 9.04
N MET A 81 -8.20 -7.73 10.15
CA MET A 81 -8.90 -8.82 10.82
C MET A 81 -10.28 -8.40 11.32
N TRP A 82 -10.37 -7.25 12.00
CA TRP A 82 -11.62 -6.71 12.51
C TRP A 82 -12.63 -6.47 11.38
N THR A 83 -12.19 -5.85 10.28
CA THR A 83 -13.04 -5.59 9.10
C THR A 83 -13.53 -6.91 8.50
N GLY A 84 -12.65 -7.90 8.40
CA GLY A 84 -13.01 -9.24 7.91
C GLY A 84 -14.09 -9.92 8.75
N PHE A 85 -13.91 -9.96 10.07
CA PHE A 85 -14.89 -10.54 10.98
C PHE A 85 -16.23 -9.79 10.95
N PHE A 86 -16.17 -8.46 10.93
CA PHE A 86 -17.34 -7.60 10.83
C PHE A 86 -18.14 -7.89 9.56
N LEU A 87 -17.48 -7.96 8.40
CA LEU A 87 -18.12 -8.24 7.10
C LEU A 87 -18.73 -9.66 7.02
N LEU A 88 -18.13 -10.64 7.70
CA LEU A 88 -18.63 -12.02 7.74
C LEU A 88 -19.65 -12.26 8.85
N GLY A 89 -19.90 -11.28 9.72
CA GLY A 89 -20.79 -11.43 10.88
C GLY A 89 -20.28 -12.40 11.95
N ILE A 90 -18.97 -12.66 11.99
CA ILE A 90 -18.35 -13.57 12.97
C ILE A 90 -18.17 -12.81 14.29
N ARG A 91 -18.75 -13.35 15.37
CA ARG A 91 -18.68 -12.74 16.72
C ARG A 91 -17.73 -13.50 17.65
N ASP A 92 -17.66 -14.81 17.48
CA ASP A 92 -16.80 -15.67 18.29
C ASP A 92 -15.44 -15.79 17.62
N ILE A 93 -14.44 -15.12 18.19
CA ILE A 93 -13.06 -15.20 17.73
C ILE A 93 -12.52 -16.57 18.15
N PRO A 94 -11.99 -17.38 17.23
CA PRO A 94 -11.43 -18.68 17.57
C PRO A 94 -10.30 -18.56 18.60
N ASP A 95 -10.32 -19.43 19.61
CA ASP A 95 -9.29 -19.47 20.65
C ASP A 95 -7.95 -19.96 20.07
N VAL A 96 -6.87 -19.29 20.48
CA VAL A 96 -5.51 -19.62 20.03
C VAL A 96 -4.74 -20.29 21.18
N SER A 97 -4.53 -21.60 21.07
CA SER A 97 -3.72 -22.35 22.03
C SER A 97 -2.23 -22.29 21.66
N TRP A 98 -1.40 -21.84 22.60
CA TRP A 98 0.05 -21.69 22.42
C TRP A 98 0.87 -22.90 22.92
N SER A 99 0.22 -23.93 23.47
CA SER A 99 0.90 -25.01 24.22
C SER A 99 1.58 -26.07 23.34
N HIS A 100 1.12 -26.25 22.10
CA HIS A 100 1.67 -27.25 21.17
C HIS A 100 1.87 -26.65 19.78
N LEU A 101 3.04 -26.04 19.56
CA LEU A 101 3.40 -25.48 18.26
C LEU A 101 3.95 -26.57 17.33
N SER A 102 3.12 -27.03 16.40
CA SER A 102 3.50 -27.87 15.26
C SER A 102 3.00 -27.23 13.96
N ILE A 103 3.55 -27.65 12.81
CA ILE A 103 3.08 -27.13 11.51
C ILE A 103 1.59 -27.46 11.29
N THR A 104 1.16 -28.64 11.72
CA THR A 104 -0.23 -29.09 11.58
C THR A 104 -1.18 -28.29 12.47
N THR A 105 -0.83 -28.07 13.73
CA THR A 105 -1.62 -27.24 14.66
C THR A 105 -1.63 -25.78 14.23
N LEU A 106 -0.53 -25.26 13.68
CA LEU A 106 -0.47 -23.91 13.12
C LEU A 106 -1.44 -23.76 11.94
N TYR A 107 -1.50 -24.73 11.03
CA TYR A 107 -2.45 -24.71 9.92
C TYR A 107 -3.90 -24.68 10.41
N GLU A 108 -4.27 -25.56 11.34
CA GLU A 108 -5.62 -25.59 11.91
C GLU A 108 -5.96 -24.31 12.69
N THR A 109 -4.97 -23.73 13.37
CA THR A 109 -5.13 -22.46 14.09
C THR A 109 -5.35 -21.30 13.13
N VAL A 110 -4.60 -21.21 12.03
CA VAL A 110 -4.64 -20.06 11.09
C VAL A 110 -5.79 -20.17 10.09
N ARG A 111 -6.19 -21.39 9.70
CA ARG A 111 -7.19 -21.65 8.65
C ARG A 111 -8.49 -20.85 8.81
N PRO A 112 -9.11 -20.75 10.00
CA PRO A 112 -10.34 -19.97 10.21
C PRO A 112 -10.17 -18.47 9.94
N PHE A 113 -8.95 -17.94 10.08
CA PHE A 113 -8.64 -16.53 9.92
C PHE A 113 -8.33 -16.14 8.46
N ILE A 114 -8.04 -17.10 7.57
CA ILE A 114 -7.66 -16.82 6.17
C ILE A 114 -8.72 -16.03 5.43
N LEU A 115 -9.99 -16.46 5.53
CA LEU A 115 -11.10 -15.81 4.83
C LEU A 115 -11.42 -14.42 5.40
N PRO A 116 -11.61 -14.24 6.73
CA PRO A 116 -11.75 -12.92 7.33
C PRO A 116 -10.60 -11.98 6.94
N PHE A 117 -9.35 -12.44 7.10
CA PHE A 117 -8.18 -11.66 6.77
C PHE A 117 -8.18 -11.19 5.32
N THR A 118 -8.41 -12.11 4.38
CA THR A 118 -8.41 -11.82 2.94
C THR A 118 -9.52 -10.85 2.58
N LEU A 119 -10.73 -11.06 3.09
CA LEU A 119 -11.87 -10.20 2.81
C LEU A 119 -11.66 -8.79 3.38
N GLY A 120 -11.21 -8.70 4.63
CA GLY A 120 -10.88 -7.42 5.26
C GLY A 120 -9.77 -6.68 4.53
N ALA A 121 -8.74 -7.40 4.07
CA ALA A 121 -7.61 -6.85 3.32
C ALA A 121 -8.08 -6.26 1.98
N LEU A 122 -8.92 -6.99 1.24
CA LEU A 122 -9.50 -6.50 -0.02
C LEU A 122 -10.44 -5.30 0.18
N ALA A 123 -11.25 -5.31 1.25
CA ALA A 123 -12.12 -4.19 1.57
C ALA A 123 -11.32 -2.94 1.90
N LEU A 124 -10.31 -3.06 2.77
CA LEU A 124 -9.44 -1.94 3.17
C LEU A 124 -8.52 -1.48 2.04
N SER A 125 -8.06 -2.36 1.15
CA SER A 125 -7.25 -1.94 0.00
C SER A 125 -8.05 -1.09 -0.97
N ILE A 126 -9.30 -1.49 -1.27
CA ILE A 126 -10.20 -0.70 -2.11
C ILE A 126 -10.54 0.63 -1.44
N LEU A 127 -10.97 0.59 -0.18
CA LEU A 127 -11.31 1.80 0.57
C LEU A 127 -10.10 2.75 0.69
N GLY A 128 -8.94 2.21 1.05
CA GLY A 128 -7.69 2.96 1.18
C GLY A 128 -7.30 3.62 -0.14
N ALA A 129 -7.40 2.92 -1.26
CA ALA A 129 -7.12 3.48 -2.59
C ALA A 129 -8.11 4.60 -2.97
N LEU A 130 -9.41 4.38 -2.75
CA LEU A 130 -10.47 5.36 -3.03
C LEU A 130 -10.32 6.63 -2.22
N LEU A 131 -9.87 6.55 -0.97
CA LEU A 131 -9.60 7.70 -0.11
C LEU A 131 -8.24 8.35 -0.43
N ALA A 132 -7.21 7.55 -0.74
CA ALA A 132 -5.88 8.04 -1.02
C ALA A 132 -5.80 8.85 -2.31
N TYR A 133 -6.55 8.49 -3.35
CA TYR A 133 -6.53 9.21 -4.63
C TYR A 133 -6.91 10.70 -4.51
N PRO A 134 -8.10 11.08 -4.00
CA PRO A 134 -8.48 12.48 -3.89
C PRO A 134 -7.60 13.23 -2.90
N LEU A 135 -7.18 12.59 -1.80
CA LEU A 135 -6.27 13.19 -0.82
C LEU A 135 -4.91 13.52 -1.45
N ALA A 136 -4.30 12.56 -2.14
CA ALA A 136 -3.01 12.76 -2.80
C ALA A 136 -3.12 13.82 -3.89
N LEU A 137 -4.18 13.78 -4.71
CA LEU A 137 -4.40 14.79 -5.76
C LEU A 137 -4.51 16.19 -5.16
N PHE A 138 -5.28 16.34 -4.09
CA PHE A 138 -5.43 17.60 -3.38
C PHE A 138 -4.09 18.14 -2.85
N VAL A 139 -3.33 17.30 -2.14
CA VAL A 139 -2.02 17.66 -1.58
C VAL A 139 -1.04 18.06 -2.68
N ILE A 140 -0.94 17.27 -3.76
CA ILE A 140 -0.01 17.53 -4.86
C ILE A 140 -0.36 18.83 -5.60
N VAL A 141 -1.64 19.06 -5.89
CA VAL A 141 -2.10 20.29 -6.56
C VAL A 141 -1.82 21.51 -5.69
N ARG A 142 -2.11 21.44 -4.38
CA ARG A 142 -1.84 22.53 -3.44
C ARG A 142 -0.35 22.86 -3.36
N TYR A 143 0.49 21.84 -3.20
CA TYR A 143 1.93 22.00 -3.14
C TYR A 143 2.50 22.64 -4.41
N ARG A 144 2.10 22.17 -5.59
CA ARG A 144 2.58 22.73 -6.87
C ARG A 144 2.15 24.18 -7.10
N LYS A 145 0.95 24.57 -6.66
CA LYS A 145 0.50 25.97 -6.73
C LYS A 145 1.37 26.89 -5.87
N GLN A 146 1.71 26.45 -4.66
CA GLN A 146 2.52 27.24 -3.73
C GLN A 146 3.98 27.39 -4.18
N VAL A 147 4.57 26.33 -4.75
CA VAL A 147 5.92 26.41 -5.32
C VAL A 147 5.96 27.41 -6.47
N ARG A 148 4.97 27.36 -7.37
CA ARG A 148 4.89 28.29 -8.52
C ARG A 148 4.62 29.75 -8.12
N SER A 149 4.01 30.01 -6.96
CA SER A 149 3.82 31.38 -6.46
C SER A 149 5.04 31.94 -5.72
N SER A 150 6.05 31.11 -5.45
CA SER A 150 7.28 31.48 -4.74
C SER A 150 8.47 31.66 -5.68
N GLU A 151 8.31 31.32 -6.97
CA GLU A 151 9.24 31.58 -8.09
C GLU A 151 8.84 32.87 -8.81
#